data_AF-A0A9C7PK01-F1
#
_entry.id   AF-A0A9C7PK01-F1
#
_cell.length_a   1.000
_cell.length_b   1.000
_cell.length_c   1.000
_cell.angle_alpha   90.00
_cell.angle_beta   90.00
_cell.angle_gamma   90.00
#
_symmetry.space_group_name_H-M   'P 1'
#
loop_
_entity.id
_entity.type
_entity.pdbx_description
1 polymer ?
#
loop_
_entity_poly.entity_id
_entity_poly.type
_entity_poly.pdbx_seq_one_letter_code
_entity_poly.pdbx_strand_id
1 'polypeptide(L)'
;MQIRTASTGVFMGCSGYSLPPKERCKSTVNLIPGDEAISVDADDEAESRLLLTKRRCGKCNTAMDSYLIDETRKLHVCGNNPDCDGYEVEQGQFRIKGYDGPLIECDKCGSDMQLKTGRFGKYFGCTNSECTNTRKLLRNGEAAPPKMDPVPMPELQVCESGRPLRVAGRCLGHLPRGEPVSQAPRDPTTLCRRVAAASGRDRSQVSLSI
;
A
#
# COMPACT_ATOMS: atom_id res chain seq x y z
N MET A 1 9.75 18.70 10.90
CA MET A 1 9.60 17.23 10.73
C MET A 1 10.64 16.54 11.60
N GLN A 2 10.39 15.30 12.02
CA GLN A 2 11.26 14.49 12.89
C GLN A 2 11.41 13.09 12.28
N ILE A 3 12.60 12.50 12.37
CA ILE A 3 12.84 11.11 11.94
C ILE A 3 12.28 10.17 13.00
N ARG A 4 11.47 9.20 12.58
CA ARG A 4 10.86 8.19 13.45
C ARG A 4 11.07 6.81 12.84
N THR A 5 11.34 5.84 13.70
CA THR A 5 11.50 4.43 13.30
C THR A 5 10.27 3.66 13.76
N ALA A 6 9.63 2.94 12.84
CA ALA A 6 8.57 1.97 13.13
C ALA A 6 8.94 0.59 12.60
N SER A 7 8.11 -0.41 12.87
CA SER A 7 8.28 -1.77 12.35
C SER A 7 8.28 -1.85 10.83
N THR A 8 7.65 -0.89 10.15
CA THR A 8 7.57 -0.82 8.69
C THR A 8 8.73 -0.06 8.04
N GLY A 9 9.67 0.45 8.83
CA GLY A 9 10.82 1.23 8.36
C GLY A 9 10.91 2.62 8.99
N VAL A 10 11.82 3.43 8.45
CA VAL A 10 12.10 4.80 8.90
C VAL A 10 11.27 5.79 8.08
N PHE A 11 10.71 6.80 8.74
CA PHE A 11 9.90 7.83 8.09
C PHE A 11 10.05 9.19 8.79
N MET A 12 9.77 10.27 8.08
CA MET A 12 9.69 11.61 8.64
C MET A 12 8.26 11.91 9.07
N GLY A 13 8.06 12.13 10.38
CA GLY A 13 6.79 12.54 10.97
C GLY A 13 6.74 14.04 11.25
N CYS A 14 5.53 14.59 11.26
CA CYS A 14 5.30 15.95 11.71
C CYS A 14 5.59 16.11 13.21
N SER A 15 6.26 17.19 13.63
CA SER A 15 6.50 17.48 15.05
C SER A 15 5.19 17.75 15.81
N GLY A 16 4.17 18.26 15.12
CA GLY A 16 2.82 18.48 15.66
C GLY A 16 2.01 17.21 15.92
N TYR A 17 2.61 16.01 15.85
CA TYR A 17 1.91 14.77 16.23
C TYR A 17 1.61 14.71 17.74
N SER A 18 2.43 15.38 18.57
CA SER A 18 2.28 15.42 20.03
C SER A 18 1.18 16.37 20.52
N LEU A 19 0.60 17.18 19.63
CA LEU A 19 -0.48 18.10 19.95
C LEU A 19 -1.81 17.37 20.22
N PRO A 20 -2.75 18.01 20.95
CA PRO A 20 -4.08 17.46 21.15
C PRO A 20 -4.77 17.09 19.82
N PRO A 21 -5.72 16.15 19.83
CA PRO A 21 -6.25 15.52 18.61
C PRO A 21 -6.78 16.48 17.53
N LYS A 22 -7.25 17.67 17.92
CA LYS A 22 -7.78 18.70 17.00
C LYS A 22 -6.70 19.36 16.15
N GLU A 23 -5.49 19.50 16.67
CA GLU A 23 -4.37 20.19 16.01
C GLU A 23 -3.25 19.21 15.61
N ARG A 24 -3.53 17.90 15.75
CA ARG A 24 -2.55 16.86 15.47
C ARG A 24 -2.27 16.79 13.97
N CYS A 25 -1.03 17.12 13.62
CA CYS A 25 -0.51 16.91 12.28
C CYS A 25 -0.21 15.42 12.05
N LYS A 26 -0.97 14.77 11.14
CA LYS A 26 -0.84 13.34 10.80
C LYS A 26 -0.03 13.08 9.53
N SER A 27 0.55 14.12 8.92
CA SER A 27 1.34 14.01 7.71
C SER A 27 2.66 13.28 7.98
N THR A 28 2.96 12.28 7.15
CA THR A 28 4.17 11.45 7.23
C THR A 28 4.77 11.32 5.84
N VAL A 29 6.09 11.36 5.74
CA VAL A 29 6.85 11.10 4.51
C VAL A 29 7.68 9.85 4.71
N ASN A 30 7.48 8.84 3.87
CA ASN A 30 8.24 7.59 3.95
C ASN A 30 9.64 7.80 3.38
N LEU A 31 10.65 7.31 4.08
CA LEU A 31 12.03 7.36 3.61
C LEU A 31 12.35 6.06 2.87
N ILE A 32 12.83 6.16 1.64
CA ILE A 32 13.19 5.00 0.83
C ILE A 32 14.67 4.69 1.08
N PRO A 33 15.04 3.47 1.52
CA PRO A 33 16.46 3.12 1.69
C PRO A 33 17.19 3.21 0.35
N GLY A 34 18.30 3.95 0.33
CA GLY A 34 19.11 4.19 -0.87
C GLY A 34 20.11 3.07 -1.20
N ASP A 35 20.24 2.06 -0.32
CA ASP A 35 21.21 0.97 -0.43
C ASP A 35 20.74 -0.20 -1.32
N GLU A 36 19.50 -0.19 -1.83
CA GLU A 36 18.95 -1.26 -2.70
C GLU A 36 19.41 -1.15 -4.18
N ALA A 37 20.69 -0.81 -4.40
CA ALA A 37 21.27 -0.57 -5.71
C ALA A 37 22.40 -1.54 -6.08
N ILE A 38 22.32 -2.80 -5.63
CA ILE A 38 23.28 -3.85 -5.99
C ILE A 38 23.07 -4.34 -7.44
N SER A 39 24.16 -4.37 -8.21
CA SER A 39 24.25 -5.07 -9.50
C SER A 39 24.05 -6.57 -9.29
N VAL A 40 23.46 -7.25 -10.27
CA VAL A 40 23.01 -8.66 -10.20
C VAL A 40 24.20 -9.66 -10.20
N ASP A 41 25.43 -9.19 -10.03
CA ASP A 41 26.68 -9.96 -10.18
C ASP A 41 27.62 -9.83 -8.96
N ALA A 42 27.10 -9.83 -7.73
CA ALA A 42 27.88 -9.51 -6.54
C ALA A 42 28.16 -10.72 -5.63
N ASP A 43 29.39 -11.24 -5.71
CA ASP A 43 30.03 -12.13 -4.71
C ASP A 43 30.12 -11.47 -3.31
N ASP A 44 30.32 -12.27 -2.26
CA ASP A 44 30.40 -11.87 -0.84
C ASP A 44 31.37 -10.70 -0.53
N GLU A 45 32.31 -10.38 -1.42
CA GLU A 45 33.21 -9.21 -1.30
C GLU A 45 32.51 -7.86 -1.53
N ALA A 46 31.36 -7.83 -2.21
CA ALA A 46 30.65 -6.58 -2.50
C ALA A 46 30.06 -5.94 -1.24
N GLU A 47 29.57 -6.73 -0.29
CA GLU A 47 28.98 -6.23 0.96
C GLU A 47 30.02 -5.51 1.82
N SER A 48 31.23 -6.06 1.88
CA SER A 48 32.37 -5.47 2.61
C SER A 48 32.76 -4.09 2.04
N ARG A 49 32.69 -3.93 0.71
CA ARG A 49 32.99 -2.66 0.04
C ARG A 49 31.87 -1.63 0.23
N LEU A 50 30.61 -2.06 0.26
CA LEU A 50 29.48 -1.19 0.55
C LEU A 50 29.56 -0.57 1.95
N LEU A 51 29.98 -1.35 2.95
CA LEU A 51 30.22 -0.84 4.32
C LEU A 51 31.33 0.22 4.38
N LEU A 52 32.36 0.11 3.53
CA LEU A 52 33.45 1.09 3.44
C LEU A 52 33.00 2.41 2.79
N THR A 53 32.04 2.36 1.87
CA THR A 53 31.50 3.55 1.19
C THR A 53 30.45 4.32 2.00
N LYS A 54 29.94 3.74 3.11
CA LYS A 54 28.96 4.43 3.96
C LYS A 54 29.61 5.64 4.65
N ARG A 55 28.88 6.77 4.66
CA ARG A 55 29.29 7.95 5.42
C ARG A 55 29.33 7.63 6.92
N ARG A 56 30.24 8.28 7.65
CA ARG A 56 30.35 8.15 9.10
C ARG A 56 29.78 9.39 9.77
N CYS A 57 29.06 9.18 10.86
CA CYS A 57 28.45 10.26 11.61
C CYS A 57 29.52 11.15 12.25
N GLY A 58 29.45 12.47 12.05
CA GLY A 58 30.38 13.42 12.67
C GLY A 58 30.36 13.48 14.22
N LYS A 59 29.35 12.89 14.88
CA LYS A 59 29.21 12.88 16.35
C LYS A 59 29.80 11.64 17.01
N CYS A 60 29.44 10.45 16.53
CA CYS A 60 29.81 9.17 17.15
C CYS A 60 30.64 8.26 16.23
N ASN A 61 30.94 8.69 15.00
CA ASN A 61 31.72 7.97 14.00
C ASN A 61 31.14 6.60 13.54
N THR A 62 29.91 6.29 13.95
CA THR A 62 29.12 5.13 13.48
C THR A 62 28.77 5.31 12.01
N ALA A 63 28.66 4.19 11.28
CA ALA A 63 28.17 4.20 9.90
C ALA A 63 26.74 4.78 9.83
N MET A 64 26.47 5.56 8.79
CA MET A 64 25.18 6.18 8.54
C MET A 64 24.43 5.42 7.45
N ASP A 65 23.11 5.33 7.60
CA ASP A 65 22.21 4.77 6.61
C ASP A 65 21.67 5.87 5.69
N SER A 66 21.68 5.56 4.40
CA SER A 66 21.26 6.45 3.32
C SER A 66 19.78 6.28 3.00
N TYR A 67 19.03 7.37 3.01
CA TYR A 67 17.61 7.40 2.64
C TYR A 67 17.34 8.48 1.59
N LEU A 68 16.42 8.21 0.67
CA LEU A 68 15.90 9.20 -0.28
C LEU A 68 14.59 9.79 0.24
N ILE A 69 14.53 11.12 0.31
CA ILE A 69 13.30 11.86 0.61
C ILE A 69 12.57 12.16 -0.70
N ASP A 70 13.31 12.78 -1.63
CA ASP A 70 12.84 13.21 -2.94
C ASP A 70 13.93 12.95 -3.98
N GLU A 71 13.67 13.37 -5.22
CA GLU A 71 14.63 13.34 -6.33
C GLU A 71 15.84 14.26 -6.10
N THR A 72 15.71 15.25 -5.21
CA THR A 72 16.73 16.31 -5.01
C THR A 72 17.51 16.18 -3.70
N ARG A 73 17.05 15.32 -2.78
CA ARG A 73 17.53 15.27 -1.39
C ARG A 73 17.70 13.84 -0.90
N LYS A 74 18.92 13.53 -0.48
CA LYS A 74 19.29 12.29 0.20
C LYS A 74 19.64 12.60 1.65
N LEU A 75 19.05 11.85 2.57
CA LEU A 75 19.23 11.98 4.01
C LEU A 75 20.11 10.83 4.51
N HIS A 76 21.20 11.16 5.19
CA HIS A 76 22.02 10.21 5.92
C HIS A 76 21.63 10.26 7.39
N VAL A 77 21.27 9.14 7.98
CA VAL A 77 20.88 9.02 9.39
C VAL A 77 21.87 8.12 10.11
N CYS A 78 22.33 8.51 11.30
CA CYS A 78 23.22 7.67 12.10
C CYS A 78 22.59 6.31 12.42
N GLY A 79 23.34 5.22 12.24
CA GLY A 79 22.88 3.87 12.61
C GLY A 79 22.64 3.68 14.12
N ASN A 80 23.14 4.59 14.96
CA ASN A 80 22.92 4.58 16.41
C ASN A 80 21.70 5.44 16.84
N ASN A 81 20.81 5.80 15.92
CA ASN A 81 19.55 6.47 16.24
C ASN A 81 18.61 5.49 16.97
N PRO A 82 18.01 5.82 18.13
CA PRO A 82 17.73 7.16 18.66
C PRO A 82 18.76 7.76 19.62
N ASP A 83 19.79 7.00 19.99
CA ASP A 83 20.80 7.44 20.97
C ASP A 83 21.74 8.52 20.40
N CYS A 84 21.91 8.55 19.08
CA CYS A 84 22.60 9.60 18.36
C CYS A 84 21.66 10.33 17.39
N ASP A 85 21.55 11.65 17.55
CA ASP A 85 20.76 12.57 16.72
C ASP A 85 21.53 13.10 15.50
N GLY A 86 22.60 12.40 15.08
CA GLY A 86 23.41 12.77 13.93
C GLY A 86 22.71 12.46 12.61
N TYR A 87 22.50 13.48 11.79
CA TYR A 87 22.02 13.33 10.41
C TYR A 87 22.72 14.34 9.49
N GLU A 88 22.81 14.00 8.21
CA GLU A 88 23.36 14.87 7.16
C GLU A 88 22.43 14.85 5.95
N VAL A 89 22.29 15.99 5.26
CA VAL A 89 21.46 16.10 4.05
C VAL A 89 22.37 16.39 2.86
N GLU A 90 22.37 15.48 1.90
CA GLU A 90 23.08 15.61 0.64
C GLU A 90 22.10 16.09 -0.44
N GLN A 91 22.41 17.22 -1.06
CA GLN A 91 21.66 17.76 -2.19
C GLN A 91 22.25 17.20 -3.49
N GLY A 92 21.41 16.65 -4.35
CA GLY A 92 21.85 16.03 -5.60
C GLY A 92 20.66 15.50 -6.39
N GLN A 93 20.88 15.08 -7.62
CA GLN A 93 19.82 14.51 -8.45
C GLN A 93 19.86 12.98 -8.34
N PHE A 94 18.87 12.41 -7.66
CA PHE A 94 18.75 10.99 -7.39
C PHE A 94 17.58 10.40 -8.17
N ARG A 95 17.82 9.29 -8.87
CA ARG A 95 16.79 8.52 -9.58
C ARG A 95 16.41 7.30 -8.75
N ILE A 96 15.13 7.16 -8.44
CA ILE A 96 14.60 5.98 -7.73
C ILE A 96 14.54 4.82 -8.73
N LYS A 97 15.33 3.75 -8.48
CA LYS A 97 15.32 2.54 -9.32
C LYS A 97 13.93 1.89 -9.23
N GLY A 98 13.17 1.92 -10.33
CA GLY A 98 11.78 1.45 -10.38
C GLY A 98 10.85 2.32 -11.23
N TYR A 99 11.34 3.48 -11.69
CA TYR A 99 10.62 4.41 -12.57
C TYR A 99 10.77 4.15 -14.07
N ASP A 100 11.59 3.16 -14.46
CA ASP A 100 11.81 2.79 -15.87
C ASP A 100 10.72 1.81 -16.35
N GLY A 101 9.46 2.19 -16.13
CA GLY A 101 8.30 1.49 -16.68
C GLY A 101 7.76 2.23 -17.90
N PRO A 102 7.10 1.55 -18.85
CA PRO A 102 6.46 2.21 -19.97
C PRO A 102 5.43 3.23 -19.46
N LEU A 103 5.43 4.44 -20.04
CA LEU A 103 4.42 5.46 -19.72
C LEU A 103 3.12 5.10 -20.44
N ILE A 104 1.99 5.20 -19.73
CA ILE A 104 0.65 4.97 -20.30
C ILE A 104 -0.22 6.20 -20.05
N GLU A 105 -1.17 6.46 -20.95
CA GLU A 105 -2.12 7.56 -20.78
C GLU A 105 -3.26 7.21 -19.81
N CYS A 106 -3.68 8.18 -19.01
CA CYS A 106 -4.76 8.01 -18.05
C CYS A 106 -6.14 8.11 -18.72
N ASP A 107 -7.00 7.11 -18.51
CA ASP A 107 -8.34 7.07 -19.11
C ASP A 107 -9.27 8.22 -18.65
N LYS A 108 -8.98 8.88 -17.51
CA LYS A 108 -9.83 9.93 -16.94
C LYS A 108 -9.43 11.35 -17.35
N CYS A 109 -8.13 11.62 -17.49
CA CYS A 109 -7.60 12.96 -17.72
C CYS A 109 -6.66 13.07 -18.92
N GLY A 110 -6.30 11.95 -19.57
CA GLY A 110 -5.36 11.92 -20.68
C GLY A 110 -3.90 12.21 -20.32
N SER A 111 -3.59 12.51 -19.06
CA SER A 111 -2.20 12.74 -18.62
C SER A 111 -1.42 11.43 -18.48
N ASP A 112 -0.10 11.53 -18.53
CA ASP A 112 0.79 10.37 -18.34
C ASP A 112 0.62 9.72 -16.96
N MET A 113 0.78 8.40 -16.94
CA MET A 113 0.84 7.58 -15.74
C MET A 113 2.22 6.94 -15.59
N GLN A 114 2.74 6.99 -14.37
CA GLN A 114 4.05 6.48 -14.00
C GLN A 114 3.95 5.20 -13.17
N LEU A 115 4.92 4.29 -13.32
CA LEU A 115 4.98 3.05 -12.56
C LEU A 115 5.44 3.31 -11.12
N LYS A 116 4.60 2.98 -10.15
CA LYS A 116 4.88 3.10 -8.71
C LYS A 116 4.77 1.74 -8.04
N THR A 117 5.57 1.52 -7.01
CA THR A 117 5.52 0.31 -6.18
C THR A 117 4.73 0.60 -4.91
N GLY A 118 3.70 -0.21 -4.62
CA GLY A 118 2.92 -0.11 -3.39
C GLY A 118 2.81 -1.45 -2.67
N ARG A 119 2.12 -1.47 -1.53
CA ARG A 119 1.92 -2.69 -0.70
C ARG A 119 1.22 -3.85 -1.44
N PHE A 120 0.49 -3.55 -2.51
CA PHE A 120 -0.26 -4.51 -3.30
C PHE A 120 0.44 -4.90 -4.61
N GLY A 121 1.71 -4.53 -4.76
CA GLY A 121 2.50 -4.69 -5.97
C GLY A 121 2.65 -3.39 -6.76
N LYS A 122 3.24 -3.50 -7.96
CA LYS A 122 3.46 -2.38 -8.89
C LYS A 122 2.13 -1.95 -9.53
N TYR A 123 1.96 -0.65 -9.73
CA TYR A 123 0.77 -0.05 -10.32
C TYR A 123 1.14 1.23 -11.08
N PHE A 124 0.34 1.60 -12.08
CA PHE A 124 0.43 2.89 -12.74
C PHE A 124 -0.39 3.92 -11.96
N GLY A 125 0.26 4.99 -11.54
CA GLY A 125 -0.38 6.16 -10.92
C GLY A 125 -0.28 7.36 -11.84
N CYS A 126 -1.37 8.11 -12.00
CA CYS A 126 -1.35 9.34 -12.79
C CYS A 126 -0.37 10.37 -12.19
N THR A 127 0.32 11.11 -13.06
CA THR A 127 1.24 12.20 -12.66
C THR A 127 0.49 13.44 -12.20
N ASN A 128 -0.76 13.63 -12.65
CA ASN A 128 -1.56 14.80 -12.30
C ASN A 128 -2.07 14.71 -10.85
N SER A 129 -1.82 15.74 -10.04
CA SER A 129 -2.26 15.82 -8.64
C SER A 129 -3.78 15.84 -8.45
N GLU A 130 -4.52 16.34 -9.45
CA GLU A 130 -5.99 16.39 -9.43
C GLU A 130 -6.62 15.02 -9.72
N CYS A 131 -5.87 14.08 -10.33
CA CYS A 131 -6.39 12.80 -10.77
C CYS A 131 -5.88 11.63 -9.91
N THR A 132 -6.72 11.09 -9.02
CA THR A 132 -6.39 9.92 -8.18
C THR A 132 -6.55 8.57 -8.90
N ASN A 133 -6.57 8.56 -10.24
CA ASN A 133 -6.77 7.32 -10.99
C ASN A 133 -5.52 6.41 -10.92
N THR A 134 -5.75 5.11 -10.73
CA THR A 134 -4.70 4.09 -10.62
C THR A 134 -5.05 2.82 -11.36
N ARG A 135 -4.13 2.33 -12.20
CA ARG A 135 -4.25 1.07 -12.94
C ARG A 135 -3.28 0.04 -12.38
N LYS A 136 -3.75 -1.19 -12.18
CA LYS A 136 -2.91 -2.27 -11.66
C LYS A 136 -2.05 -2.84 -12.78
N LEU A 137 -0.79 -3.18 -12.49
CA LEU A 137 0.04 -3.97 -13.41
C LEU A 137 -0.31 -5.45 -13.25
N LEU A 138 -0.64 -6.13 -14.35
CA LEU A 138 -0.82 -7.58 -14.34
C LEU A 138 0.54 -8.29 -14.33
N ARG A 139 0.53 -9.58 -14.00
CA ARG A 139 1.75 -10.40 -13.98
C ARG A 139 2.40 -10.57 -15.36
N ASN A 140 1.63 -10.36 -16.44
CA ASN A 140 2.09 -10.37 -17.83
C ASN A 140 2.75 -9.04 -18.27
N GLY A 141 2.80 -8.02 -17.40
CA GLY A 141 3.39 -6.72 -17.72
C GLY A 141 2.43 -5.73 -18.38
N GLU A 142 1.17 -6.11 -18.61
CA GLU A 142 0.17 -5.21 -19.20
C GLU A 142 -0.63 -4.45 -18.14
N ALA A 143 -1.17 -3.29 -18.54
CA ALA A 143 -2.05 -2.50 -17.69
C ALA A 143 -3.45 -3.14 -17.61
N ALA A 144 -3.95 -3.35 -16.39
CA ALA A 144 -5.30 -3.85 -16.17
C ALA A 144 -6.34 -2.97 -16.90
N PRO A 145 -7.44 -3.55 -17.41
CA PRO A 145 -8.54 -2.78 -17.97
C PRO A 145 -9.01 -1.67 -17.02
N PRO A 146 -9.52 -0.54 -17.54
CA PRO A 146 -10.02 0.55 -16.71
C PRO A 146 -11.10 0.03 -15.75
N LYS A 147 -11.01 0.46 -14.48
CA LYS A 147 -12.00 0.10 -13.47
C LYS A 147 -13.30 0.84 -13.79
N MET A 148 -14.38 0.09 -13.95
CA MET A 148 -15.73 0.65 -13.98
C MET A 148 -16.18 1.01 -12.56
N ASP A 149 -16.88 2.14 -12.43
CA ASP A 149 -17.47 2.55 -11.16
C ASP A 149 -18.61 1.61 -10.75
N PRO A 150 -18.81 1.35 -9.44
CA PRO A 150 -19.89 0.47 -8.99
C PRO A 150 -21.26 1.00 -9.43
N VAL A 151 -22.07 0.13 -10.05
CA VAL A 151 -23.45 0.47 -10.43
C VAL A 151 -24.31 0.50 -9.16
N PRO A 152 -24.93 1.64 -8.79
CA PRO A 152 -25.82 1.71 -7.64
C PRO A 152 -27.10 0.93 -7.94
N MET A 153 -27.50 0.04 -7.02
CA MET A 153 -28.74 -0.72 -7.14
C MET A 153 -29.67 -0.39 -5.95
N PRO A 154 -30.51 0.64 -6.08
CA PRO A 154 -31.31 1.18 -4.98
C PRO A 154 -32.45 0.24 -4.54
N GLU A 155 -32.83 -0.75 -5.35
CA GLU A 155 -33.98 -1.62 -5.10
C GLU A 155 -33.65 -2.93 -4.37
N LEU A 156 -32.37 -3.23 -4.12
CA LEU A 156 -32.01 -4.32 -3.21
C LEU A 156 -32.09 -3.84 -1.76
N GLN A 157 -32.97 -4.47 -0.98
CA GLN A 157 -32.98 -4.32 0.48
C GLN A 157 -31.62 -4.75 1.05
N VAL A 158 -30.86 -3.80 1.56
CA VAL A 158 -29.54 -4.01 2.17
C VAL A 158 -29.75 -4.55 3.59
N CYS A 159 -29.28 -5.77 3.89
CA CYS A 159 -29.14 -6.22 5.28
C CYS A 159 -28.19 -5.26 6.02
N GLU A 160 -28.56 -4.80 7.22
CA GLU A 160 -28.01 -3.67 8.02
C GLU A 160 -26.47 -3.56 8.18
N SER A 161 -25.73 -3.43 7.09
CA SER A 161 -24.35 -2.96 7.09
C SER A 161 -24.05 -2.33 5.74
N GLY A 162 -24.38 -1.05 5.63
CA GLY A 162 -24.28 -0.22 4.42
C GLY A 162 -22.89 -0.16 3.78
N ARG A 163 -22.50 -1.22 3.06
CA ARG A 163 -21.36 -1.24 2.15
C ARG A 163 -21.84 -1.70 0.77
N PRO A 164 -21.52 -0.97 -0.31
CA PRO A 164 -21.88 -1.39 -1.66
C PRO A 164 -21.18 -2.70 -2.02
N LEU A 165 -21.90 -3.62 -2.67
CA LEU A 165 -21.35 -4.85 -3.24
C LEU A 165 -20.26 -4.48 -4.27
N ARG A 166 -19.00 -4.76 -3.94
CA ARG A 166 -17.92 -4.75 -4.94
C ARG A 166 -18.01 -6.05 -5.71
N VAL A 167 -18.32 -5.97 -7.01
CA VAL A 167 -18.27 -7.14 -7.90
C VAL A 167 -16.80 -7.47 -8.21
N ALA A 168 -16.16 -8.12 -7.25
CA ALA A 168 -14.98 -8.95 -7.49
C ALA A 168 -15.38 -10.36 -7.06
N GLY A 169 -15.88 -11.14 -8.03
CA GLY A 169 -16.39 -12.52 -7.91
C GLY A 169 -16.30 -13.20 -6.55
N ARG A 170 -17.35 -13.01 -5.72
CA ARG A 170 -17.88 -13.90 -4.67
C ARG A 170 -18.85 -13.13 -3.77
N CYS A 171 -20.11 -13.54 -3.74
CA CYS A 171 -21.03 -13.16 -2.66
C CYS A 171 -20.73 -14.03 -1.44
N LEU A 172 -20.03 -13.48 -0.45
CA LEU A 172 -19.86 -14.11 0.85
C LEU A 172 -20.99 -13.63 1.76
N GLY A 173 -21.81 -14.57 2.21
CA GLY A 173 -22.70 -14.37 3.35
C GLY A 173 -21.91 -13.95 4.60
N HIS A 174 -22.60 -13.28 5.51
CA HIS A 174 -22.08 -12.81 6.79
C HIS A 174 -21.19 -13.86 7.50
N LEU A 175 -19.92 -13.52 7.73
CA LEU A 175 -19.18 -14.07 8.87
C LEU A 175 -19.54 -13.23 10.11
N PRO A 176 -19.99 -13.85 11.22
CA PRO A 176 -20.01 -13.16 12.50
C PRO A 176 -18.57 -12.78 12.90
N ARG A 177 -18.42 -11.65 13.60
CA ARG A 177 -17.11 -11.10 13.98
C ARG A 177 -16.33 -12.14 14.79
N GLY A 178 -15.19 -12.61 14.28
CA GLY A 178 -14.20 -13.31 15.10
C GLY A 178 -13.47 -14.52 14.51
N GLU A 179 -13.84 -15.08 13.36
CA GLU A 179 -13.20 -16.30 12.84
C GLU A 179 -12.31 -16.10 11.60
N PRO A 180 -11.22 -16.89 11.45
CA PRO A 180 -10.30 -16.81 10.32
C PRO A 180 -10.94 -17.28 8.99
N VAL A 181 -10.56 -16.63 7.90
CA VAL A 181 -11.14 -16.72 6.54
C VAL A 181 -10.99 -18.09 5.86
N SER A 182 -10.34 -19.08 6.49
CA SER A 182 -9.93 -20.33 5.83
C SER A 182 -10.99 -21.44 5.75
N GLN A 183 -12.17 -21.29 6.38
CA GLN A 183 -13.16 -22.39 6.50
C GLN A 183 -14.58 -22.06 5.99
N ALA A 184 -14.72 -21.23 4.95
CA ALA A 184 -16.04 -21.05 4.33
C ALA A 184 -16.46 -22.30 3.51
N PRO A 185 -17.68 -22.85 3.68
CA PRO A 185 -18.16 -24.00 2.92
C PRO A 185 -18.42 -23.63 1.44
N ARG A 186 -18.18 -24.59 0.54
CA ARG A 186 -18.10 -24.36 -0.92
C ARG A 186 -19.43 -24.42 -1.67
N ASP A 187 -20.55 -24.78 -1.03
CA ASP A 187 -21.82 -25.02 -1.74
C ASP A 187 -22.98 -24.08 -1.31
N PRO A 188 -23.62 -23.36 -2.25
CA PRO A 188 -24.69 -22.40 -1.96
C PRO A 188 -26.00 -23.05 -1.51
N THR A 189 -26.23 -24.31 -1.85
CA THR A 189 -27.48 -25.05 -1.57
C THR A 189 -27.66 -25.37 -0.08
N THR A 190 -26.55 -25.53 0.64
CA THR A 190 -26.54 -25.89 2.07
C THR A 190 -26.90 -24.68 2.96
N LEU A 191 -26.67 -23.46 2.46
CA LEU A 191 -26.97 -22.21 3.19
C LEU A 191 -28.48 -21.94 3.27
N CYS A 192 -29.22 -22.20 2.19
CA CYS A 192 -30.66 -21.93 2.12
C CYS A 192 -31.48 -22.78 3.09
N ARG A 193 -31.08 -24.05 3.33
CA ARG A 193 -31.77 -24.94 4.28
C ARG A 193 -31.66 -24.51 5.73
N ARG A 194 -30.60 -23.80 6.12
CA ARG A 194 -30.40 -23.34 7.50
C ARG A 194 -31.18 -22.07 7.82
N VAL A 195 -31.37 -21.18 6.86
CA VAL A 195 -32.16 -19.95 7.04
C VAL A 195 -33.65 -20.26 7.25
N ALA A 196 -34.20 -21.24 6.54
CA ALA A 196 -35.61 -21.65 6.71
C ALA A 196 -35.93 -22.28 8.08
N ALA A 197 -34.92 -22.82 8.79
CA ALA A 197 -35.12 -23.41 10.11
C ALA A 197 -35.21 -22.37 11.25
N ALA A 198 -34.71 -21.14 11.05
CA ALA A 198 -34.66 -20.11 12.07
C ALA A 198 -35.86 -19.14 12.05
N SER A 199 -36.69 -19.16 11.00
CA SER A 199 -37.78 -18.20 10.82
C SER A 199 -39.19 -18.75 11.07
N GLY A 200 -39.33 -19.99 11.60
CA GLY A 200 -40.62 -20.54 12.02
C GLY A 200 -41.73 -20.54 10.96
N ARG A 201 -41.39 -20.50 9.66
CA ARG A 201 -42.37 -20.61 8.57
C ARG A 201 -42.47 -22.05 8.09
N ASP A 202 -43.71 -22.51 7.98
CA ASP A 202 -44.11 -23.83 7.55
C ASP A 202 -43.43 -24.22 6.22
N ARG A 203 -42.86 -25.43 6.17
CA ARG A 203 -42.06 -25.95 5.04
C ARG A 203 -42.89 -26.21 3.78
N SER A 204 -44.21 -26.05 3.85
CA SER A 204 -45.16 -26.45 2.81
C SER A 204 -45.43 -25.40 1.71
N GLN A 205 -44.95 -24.15 1.84
CA GLN A 205 -45.27 -23.07 0.87
C GLN A 205 -44.13 -22.59 -0.04
N VAL A 206 -42.95 -23.23 -0.02
CA VAL A 206 -41.91 -22.89 -1.00
C VAL A 206 -42.08 -23.77 -2.24
N SER A 207 -43.08 -23.46 -3.07
CA SER A 207 -43.12 -23.95 -4.45
C SER A 207 -42.09 -23.17 -5.26
N LEU A 208 -41.01 -23.84 -5.66
CA LEU A 208 -40.16 -23.40 -6.76
C LEU A 208 -41.02 -23.36 -8.04
N SER A 209 -41.12 -22.19 -8.65
CA SER A 209 -41.39 -22.10 -10.08
C SER A 209 -40.10 -21.63 -10.73
N ILE A 210 -39.57 -22.53 -11.57
CA ILE A 210 -38.36 -22.42 -12.38
C ILE A 210 -38.53 -21.29 -13.39
#